data_AF-A0AAU3YD43-F1
#
_entry.id   AF-A0AAU3YD43-F1
#
_cell.length_a   1.000
_cell.length_b   1.000
_cell.length_c   1.000
_cell.angle_alpha   90.00
_cell.angle_beta   90.00
_cell.angle_gamma   90.00
#
_symmetry.space_group_name_H-M   'P 1'
#
loop_
_entity.id
_entity.type
_entity.pdbx_description
1 polymer ?
#
loop_
_entity_poly.entity_id
_entity_poly.type
_entity_poly.pdbx_seq_one_letter_code
_entity_poly.pdbx_strand_id
1 'polypeptide(L)'
;MAQPRAAGGTRLQSVERALRILTEVARHPQGLTAKRLARFLDVPLATTYHLLRTLAHEGWLEHTEGHYRVGPDAVAFGRALPGPGDDGSEQGVCTV
;
A
#
# COMPACT_ATOMS: atom_id res chain seq x y z
N MET A 1 -8.33 -10.79 18.90
CA MET A 1 -9.61 -10.10 18.61
C MET A 1 -10.00 -10.51 17.20
N ALA A 2 -11.07 -11.28 17.07
CA ALA A 2 -11.31 -12.25 16.00
C ALA A 2 -11.83 -11.62 14.69
N GLN A 3 -11.25 -12.00 13.56
CA GLN A 3 -11.86 -11.75 12.25
C GLN A 3 -12.80 -12.93 11.92
N PRO A 4 -14.05 -12.69 11.51
CA PRO A 4 -15.00 -13.72 11.18
C PRO A 4 -14.50 -14.52 9.97
N ARG A 5 -14.54 -15.85 10.08
CA ARG A 5 -14.16 -16.79 9.04
C ARG A 5 -15.26 -16.79 7.98
N ALA A 6 -15.21 -15.81 7.08
CA ALA A 6 -16.18 -15.67 5.98
C ALA A 6 -16.17 -16.95 5.13
N ALA A 7 -17.37 -17.48 4.91
CA ALA A 7 -17.63 -18.68 4.15
C ALA A 7 -17.26 -18.52 2.66
N GLY A 8 -16.61 -19.54 2.08
CA GLY A 8 -17.00 -20.04 0.76
C GLY A 8 -16.35 -19.48 -0.51
N GLY A 9 -15.13 -18.96 -0.49
CA GLY A 9 -14.39 -18.66 -1.72
C GLY A 9 -12.88 -18.70 -1.52
N THR A 10 -12.12 -19.21 -2.50
CA THR A 10 -10.65 -19.20 -2.45
C THR A 10 -10.16 -17.76 -2.42
N ARG A 11 -9.86 -17.23 -1.24
CA ARG A 11 -9.26 -15.92 -1.10
C ARG A 11 -7.84 -16.00 -1.66
N LEU A 12 -7.58 -15.33 -2.77
CA LEU A 12 -6.24 -15.28 -3.35
C LEU A 12 -5.31 -14.54 -2.40
N GLN A 13 -4.50 -15.29 -1.66
CA GLN A 13 -3.55 -14.74 -0.69
C GLN A 13 -2.60 -13.72 -1.32
N SER A 14 -2.28 -13.87 -2.60
CA SER A 14 -1.42 -12.92 -3.34
C SER A 14 -2.05 -11.52 -3.44
N VAL A 15 -3.35 -11.45 -3.75
CA VAL A 15 -4.08 -10.17 -3.87
C VAL A 15 -4.25 -9.52 -2.50
N GLU A 16 -4.57 -10.30 -1.47
CA GLU A 16 -4.67 -9.80 -0.11
C GLU A 16 -3.34 -9.18 0.36
N ARG A 17 -2.22 -9.85 0.09
CA ARG A 17 -0.88 -9.35 0.43
C ARG A 17 -0.54 -8.09 -0.36
N ALA A 18 -0.87 -8.03 -1.66
CA ALA A 18 -0.65 -6.86 -2.49
C ALA A 18 -1.41 -5.63 -1.96
N LEU A 19 -2.69 -5.78 -1.62
CA LEU A 19 -3.49 -4.70 -1.05
C LEU A 19 -2.95 -4.22 0.30
N ARG A 20 -2.47 -5.14 1.15
CA ARG A 20 -1.82 -4.77 2.42
C ARG A 20 -0.52 -4.00 2.17
N ILE A 21 0.31 -4.39 1.19
CA ILE A 21 1.51 -3.63 0.80
C ILE A 21 1.12 -2.19 0.43
N LEU A 22 0.15 -2.04 -0.46
CA LEU A 22 -0.28 -0.72 -0.94
C LEU A 22 -0.81 0.15 0.21
N THR A 23 -1.56 -0.44 1.14
CA THR A 23 -2.07 0.27 2.32
C THR A 23 -0.94 0.76 3.22
N GLU A 24 0.06 -0.08 3.49
CA GLU A 24 1.20 0.31 4.32
C GLU A 24 2.08 1.37 3.66
N VAL A 25 2.34 1.25 2.35
CA VAL A 25 3.09 2.26 1.60
C VAL A 25 2.32 3.59 1.54
N ALA A 26 1.00 3.56 1.40
CA ALA A 26 0.16 4.76 1.43
C ALA A 26 0.20 5.48 2.79
N ARG A 27 0.32 4.74 3.90
CA ARG A 27 0.49 5.31 5.25
C ARG A 27 1.88 5.91 5.50
N HIS A 28 2.87 5.57 4.68
CA HIS A 28 4.26 5.96 4.84
C HIS A 28 4.79 6.71 3.60
N PRO A 29 4.50 8.02 3.45
CA PRO A 29 4.91 8.80 2.27
C PRO A 29 6.44 8.89 2.11
N GLN A 30 7.19 8.70 3.19
CA GLN A 30 8.66 8.61 3.19
C GLN A 30 9.21 7.33 2.54
N GLY A 31 8.35 6.39 2.14
CA GLY A 31 8.74 5.13 1.51
C GLY A 31 9.15 4.05 2.52
N LEU A 32 8.96 2.79 2.13
CA LEU A 32 9.26 1.61 2.94
C LEU A 32 10.24 0.68 2.23
N THR A 33 11.20 0.13 2.95
CA THR A 33 12.09 -0.90 2.38
C THR A 33 11.37 -2.24 2.28
N ALA A 34 11.79 -3.07 1.31
CA ALA A 34 11.25 -4.43 1.14
C ALA A 34 11.32 -5.27 2.43
N LYS A 35 12.40 -5.09 3.21
CA LYS A 35 12.60 -5.78 4.50
C LYS A 35 11.58 -5.35 5.56
N ARG A 36 11.19 -4.08 5.56
CA ARG A 36 10.18 -3.56 6.50
C ARG A 36 8.79 -4.04 6.11
N LEU A 37 8.47 -4.05 4.82
CA LEU A 37 7.22 -4.60 4.28
C LEU A 37 7.10 -6.11 4.56
N ALA A 38 8.16 -6.89 4.32
CA ALA A 38 8.17 -8.32 4.63
C ALA A 38 7.86 -8.60 6.11
N ARG A 39 8.40 -7.77 7.02
CA ARG A 39 8.13 -7.86 8.46
C ARG A 39 6.70 -7.44 8.84
N PHE A 40 6.13 -6.42 8.20
CA PHE A 40 4.73 -6.01 8.45
C PHE A 40 3.73 -7.06 7.99
N LEU A 41 4.04 -7.77 6.91
CA LEU A 41 3.15 -8.72 6.27
C LEU A 41 3.35 -10.16 6.77
N ASP A 42 4.39 -10.39 7.59
CA ASP A 42 4.81 -11.70 8.08
C ASP A 42 4.99 -12.71 6.94
N VAL A 43 5.68 -12.29 5.87
CA VAL A 43 5.96 -13.12 4.68
C VAL A 43 7.43 -13.15 4.35
N PRO A 44 7.92 -14.24 3.72
CA PRO A 44 9.30 -14.35 3.31
C PRO A 44 9.67 -13.24 2.33
N LEU A 45 10.92 -12.78 2.45
CA LEU A 45 11.45 -11.67 1.68
C LEU A 45 11.36 -11.92 0.16
N ALA A 46 11.60 -13.16 -0.28
CA ALA A 46 11.48 -13.55 -1.69
C ALA A 46 10.06 -13.32 -2.23
N THR A 47 9.02 -13.79 -1.53
CA THR A 47 7.62 -13.57 -1.92
C THR A 47 7.26 -12.09 -1.91
N THR A 48 7.78 -11.33 -0.95
CA THR A 48 7.59 -9.88 -0.90
C THR A 48 8.20 -9.19 -2.12
N TYR A 49 9.43 -9.56 -2.51
CA TYR A 49 10.05 -9.06 -3.73
C TYR A 49 9.27 -9.39 -4.99
N HIS A 50 8.68 -10.59 -5.09
CA HIS A 50 7.84 -10.94 -6.23
C HIS A 50 6.62 -10.01 -6.35
N LEU A 51 5.91 -9.78 -5.24
CA LEU A 51 4.77 -8.88 -5.22
C LEU A 51 5.16 -7.43 -5.51
N LEU A 52 6.24 -6.95 -4.90
CA LEU A 52 6.75 -5.59 -5.11
C LEU A 52 7.18 -5.36 -6.55
N ARG A 53 7.85 -6.35 -7.18
CA ARG A 53 8.26 -6.27 -8.58
C ARG A 53 7.06 -6.14 -9.50
N THR A 54 6.02 -6.94 -9.29
CA THR A 54 4.78 -6.83 -10.08
C THR A 54 4.11 -5.48 -9.85
N LEU A 55 3.92 -5.06 -8.60
CA LEU A 55 3.26 -3.78 -8.31
C LEU A 55 4.05 -2.57 -8.83
N ALA A 56 5.38 -2.62 -8.80
CA ALA A 56 6.21 -1.56 -9.35
C ALA A 56 6.19 -1.54 -10.89
N HIS A 57 6.15 -2.71 -11.52
CA HIS A 57 6.02 -2.83 -12.97
C HIS A 57 4.69 -2.26 -13.47
N GLU A 58 3.60 -2.53 -12.74
CA GLU A 58 2.26 -2.05 -13.07
C GLU A 58 2.04 -0.57 -12.70
N GLY A 59 3.06 0.16 -12.21
CA GLY A 59 2.96 1.58 -11.88
C GLY A 59 2.31 1.91 -10.53
N TRP A 60 1.92 0.88 -9.74
CA TRP A 60 1.30 1.06 -8.43
C TRP A 60 2.31 1.44 -7.33
N LEU A 61 3.57 1.03 -7.49
CA LEU A 61 4.67 1.36 -6.60
C LEU A 61 5.81 2.00 -7.38
N GLU A 62 6.53 2.90 -6.74
CA GLU A 62 7.79 3.43 -7.25
C GLU A 62 8.94 3.01 -6.34
N HIS A 63 10.04 2.56 -6.93
CA HIS A 63 11.23 2.17 -6.18
C HIS A 63 12.33 3.23 -6.34
N THR A 64 12.64 3.94 -5.26
CA THR A 64 13.65 5.00 -5.20
C THR A 64 14.66 4.67 -4.11
N GLU A 65 15.94 4.52 -4.47
CA GLU A 65 17.04 4.33 -3.50
C GLU A 65 16.78 3.22 -2.45
N GLY A 66 16.19 2.10 -2.85
CA GLY A 66 15.89 0.99 -1.92
C GLY A 66 14.55 1.11 -1.16
N HIS A 67 13.81 2.19 -1.38
CA HIS A 67 12.53 2.48 -0.74
C HIS A 67 11.40 2.39 -1.76
N TYR A 68 10.31 1.73 -1.38
CA TYR A 68 9.09 1.62 -2.15
C TYR A 68 8.10 2.70 -1.70
N ARG A 69 7.64 3.51 -2.63
CA ARG A 69 6.64 4.58 -2.47
C ARG A 69 5.42 4.31 -3.33
N VAL A 70 4.37 5.09 -3.12
CA VAL A 70 3.16 5.06 -3.96
C VAL A 70 3.53 5.52 -5.36
N GLY A 71 3.21 4.71 -6.37
CA GLY A 71 3.46 5.03 -7.78
C GLY A 71 2.36 5.90 -8.40
N PRO A 72 2.59 6.41 -9.63
CA PRO A 72 1.68 7.34 -10.31
C PRO A 72 0.28 6.75 -10.56
N ASP A 73 0.16 5.46 -10.89
CA ASP A 73 -1.14 4.81 -11.12
C ASP A 73 -1.98 4.77 -9.84
N ALA A 74 -1.35 4.52 -8.68
CA ALA A 74 -2.04 4.52 -7.41
C ALA A 74 -2.53 5.94 -7.02
N VAL A 75 -1.77 6.98 -7.35
CA VAL A 75 -2.19 8.38 -7.17
C VAL A 75 -3.34 8.73 -8.13
N ALA A 76 -3.26 8.33 -9.39
CA ALA A 76 -4.32 8.53 -10.38
C ALA A 76 -5.62 7.82 -9.95
N PHE A 77 -5.49 6.58 -9.45
CA PHE A 77 -6.60 5.80 -8.91
C PHE A 77 -7.29 6.49 -7.73
N GLY A 78 -6.51 6.99 -6.76
CA GLY A 78 -7.04 7.72 -5.61
C GLY A 78 -7.74 9.03 -5.99
N ARG A 79 -7.27 9.72 -7.03
CA ARG A 79 -7.91 10.95 -7.54
C ARG A 79 -9.18 10.69 -8.34
N ALA A 80 -9.31 9.52 -8.96
CA ALA A 80 -10.48 9.12 -9.74
C ALA A 80 -11.65 8.67 -8.85
N LEU A 81 -11.35 8.15 -7.66
CA LEU A 81 -12.37 7.84 -6.66
C LEU A 81 -12.76 9.12 -5.90
N PRO A 82 -14.06 9.48 -5.82
CA PRO A 82 -14.48 10.47 -4.84
C PRO A 82 -14.16 9.89 -3.47
N GLY A 83 -13.24 10.54 -2.74
CA GLY A 83 -12.92 10.14 -1.38
C GLY A 83 -14.22 10.06 -0.55
N PRO A 84 -14.34 9.13 0.41
CA PRO A 84 -15.35 9.28 1.45
C PRO A 84 -15.06 10.63 2.09
N GLY A 85 -16.03 11.55 2.04
CA GLY A 85 -15.85 12.95 2.42
C GLY A 85 -14.99 13.07 3.67
N ASP A 86 -13.81 13.66 3.50
CA ASP A 86 -12.98 14.15 4.59
C ASP A 86 -13.76 15.32 5.21
N ASP A 87 -14.62 15.00 6.18
CA ASP A 87 -15.15 15.99 7.12
C ASP A 87 -14.00 16.33 8.08
N GLY A 88 -13.26 17.36 7.69
CA GLY A 88 -12.62 18.33 8.58
C GLY A 88 -11.56 17.82 9.56
N SER A 89 -10.30 18.15 9.29
CA SER A 89 -9.52 18.95 10.24
C SER A 89 -8.30 19.59 9.56
N GLU A 90 -8.49 20.85 9.19
CA GLU A 90 -7.69 21.96 9.72
C GLU A 90 -6.33 21.55 10.31
N GLN A 91 -5.27 21.65 9.50
CA GLN A 91 -4.01 22.19 9.99
C GLN A 91 -3.53 23.27 9.03
N GLY A 92 -3.99 24.48 9.36
CA GLY A 92 -3.26 25.75 9.23
C GLY A 92 -2.22 25.83 8.13
N VAL A 93 -2.66 26.36 7.01
CA VAL A 93 -1.84 27.14 6.08
C VAL A 93 -0.91 28.12 6.83
N CYS A 94 0.36 28.15 6.40
CA CYS A 94 1.22 29.31 6.18
C CYS A 94 0.89 30.63 6.90
N THR A 95 1.92 31.20 7.56
CA THR A 95 2.45 32.57 7.27
C THR A 95 1.56 33.74 7.72
N VAL A 96 1.91 34.54 8.74
CA VAL A 96 2.98 35.57 8.83
C VAL A 96 3.11 36.05 10.28
#